data_AF-A0A2B5LS90-F1
#
_entry.id   AF-A0A2B5LS90-F1
#
_cell.length_a   1.000
_cell.length_b   1.000
_cell.length_c   1.000
_cell.angle_alpha   90.00
_cell.angle_beta   90.00
_cell.angle_gamma   90.00
#
_symmetry.space_group_name_H-M   'P 1'
#
loop_
_entity.id
_entity.type
_entity.pdbx_description
1 polymer ?
#
loop_
_entity_poly.entity_id
_entity_poly.type
_entity_poly.pdbx_seq_one_letter_code
_entity_poly.pdbx_strand_id
1 'polypeptide(L)'
;MKLATLEGKKVLVMDKKTGEELVKKKLLKKVENEDTKAINKLPAVTADQGVLFAKEKVENATIDGAKLKYEGNTIIGDGRRYVDMFAIVDDAAYGNVKGEEKSVGVLKFDKDPSKELPKKNGVDASQLVKIK
;
A
#
# COMPACT_ATOMS: atom_id res chain seq x y z
N MET A 1 0.47 -9.92 -1.07
CA MET A 1 1.24 -8.79 -1.63
C MET A 1 2.67 -9.24 -1.84
N LYS A 2 3.46 -8.55 -2.66
CA LYS A 2 4.87 -8.89 -2.90
C LYS A 2 5.76 -7.72 -2.48
N LEU A 3 6.78 -8.02 -1.69
CA LEU A 3 7.83 -7.07 -1.34
C LEU A 3 8.91 -7.12 -2.40
N ALA A 4 9.12 -6.00 -3.08
CA ALA A 4 10.15 -5.82 -4.09
C ALA A 4 11.02 -4.60 -3.75
N THR A 5 12.01 -4.32 -4.60
CA THR A 5 12.88 -3.15 -4.47
C THR A 5 12.82 -2.33 -5.75
N LEU A 6 12.69 -1.02 -5.60
CA LEU A 6 12.72 -0.04 -6.68
C LEU A 6 13.66 1.09 -6.24
N GLU A 7 14.69 1.39 -7.02
CA GLU A 7 15.71 2.41 -6.68
C GLU A 7 16.32 2.23 -5.28
N GLY A 8 16.56 0.98 -4.86
CA GLY A 8 17.10 0.66 -3.54
C GLY A 8 16.12 0.84 -2.37
N LYS A 9 14.86 1.21 -2.64
CA LYS A 9 13.80 1.40 -1.63
C LYS A 9 12.82 0.24 -1.65
N LYS A 10 12.24 -0.08 -0.50
CA LYS A 10 11.24 -1.15 -0.35
C LYS A 10 9.91 -0.72 -0.96
N VAL A 11 9.37 -1.52 -1.86
CA VAL A 11 8.04 -1.32 -2.44
C VAL A 11 7.15 -2.51 -2.15
N LEU A 12 5.98 -2.26 -1.55
CA LEU A 12 4.95 -3.29 -1.39
C LEU A 12 3.99 -3.22 -2.59
N VAL A 13 4.05 -4.25 -3.41
CA VAL A 13 3.24 -4.37 -4.64
C VAL A 13 1.99 -5.18 -4.34
N MET A 14 0.85 -4.72 -4.83
CA MET A 14 -0.43 -5.42 -4.77
C MET A 14 -1.12 -5.39 -6.12
N ASP A 15 -2.02 -6.35 -6.32
CA ASP A 15 -2.94 -6.34 -7.45
C ASP A 15 -4.03 -5.28 -7.27
N LYS A 16 -4.73 -4.96 -8.36
CA LYS A 16 -5.76 -3.93 -8.40
C LYS A 16 -6.92 -4.28 -7.48
N LYS A 17 -7.35 -5.54 -7.48
CA LYS A 17 -8.42 -6.04 -6.61
C LYS A 17 -8.14 -5.78 -5.13
N THR A 18 -6.91 -6.03 -4.67
CA THR A 18 -6.47 -5.76 -3.30
C THR A 18 -6.47 -4.26 -3.02
N GLY A 19 -6.01 -3.44 -3.96
CA GLY A 19 -6.09 -1.98 -3.87
C GLY A 19 -7.53 -1.49 -3.67
N GLU A 20 -8.49 -2.06 -4.42
CA GLU A 20 -9.91 -1.72 -4.32
C GLU A 20 -10.50 -2.12 -2.96
N GLU A 21 -10.12 -3.27 -2.41
CA GLU A 21 -10.51 -3.69 -1.06
C GLU A 21 -10.00 -2.71 0.02
N LEU A 22 -8.77 -2.22 -0.12
CA LEU A 22 -8.23 -1.20 0.80
C LEU A 22 -8.99 0.13 0.70
N VAL A 23 -9.41 0.53 -0.50
CA VAL A 23 -10.25 1.72 -0.69
C VAL A 23 -11.61 1.54 -0.02
N LYS A 24 -12.28 0.39 -0.22
CA LYS A 24 -13.58 0.08 0.43
C LYS A 24 -13.49 0.15 1.95
N LYS A 25 -12.40 -0.36 2.53
CA LYS A 25 -12.12 -0.33 3.97
C LYS A 25 -11.61 1.03 4.48
N LYS A 26 -11.47 2.03 3.60
CA LYS A 26 -10.90 3.36 3.90
C LYS A 26 -9.47 3.32 4.44
N LEU A 27 -8.71 2.30 4.07
CA LEU A 27 -7.34 2.08 4.52
C LEU A 27 -6.31 2.69 3.58
N LEU A 28 -6.64 2.92 2.31
CA LEU A 28 -5.75 3.63 1.40
C LEU A 28 -5.99 5.14 1.54
N LYS A 29 -5.02 5.84 2.13
CA LYS A 29 -5.17 7.25 2.52
C LYS A 29 -4.09 8.13 1.90
N LYS A 30 -4.50 9.28 1.37
CA LYS A 30 -3.60 10.33 0.91
C LYS A 30 -3.11 11.13 2.12
N VAL A 31 -1.81 11.41 2.16
CA VAL A 31 -1.21 12.30 3.17
C VAL A 31 -1.44 13.75 2.75
N GLU A 32 -2.02 14.55 3.64
CA GLU A 32 -2.25 15.98 3.47
C GLU A 32 -1.72 16.70 4.73
N ASN A 33 -0.56 17.36 4.61
CA ASN A 33 0.18 17.94 5.74
C ASN A 33 0.49 16.88 6.81
N GLU A 34 -0.02 17.06 8.03
CA GLU A 34 0.15 16.14 9.16
C GLU A 34 -0.97 15.09 9.27
N ASP A 35 -2.01 15.21 8.43
CA ASP A 35 -3.20 14.35 8.45
C ASP A 35 -3.25 13.38 7.26
N THR A 36 -4.17 12.41 7.35
CA THR A 36 -4.44 11.46 6.27
C THR A 36 -5.93 11.42 5.94
N LYS A 37 -6.26 11.35 4.64
CA LYS A 37 -7.64 11.24 4.15
C LYS A 37 -7.80 10.03 3.25
N ALA A 38 -8.79 9.20 3.56
CA ALA A 38 -9.10 8.04 2.74
C ALA A 38 -9.51 8.46 1.32
N ILE A 39 -8.89 7.85 0.31
CA ILE A 39 -9.33 8.05 -1.07
C ILE A 39 -10.62 7.26 -1.31
N ASN A 40 -11.47 7.77 -2.19
CA ASN A 40 -12.76 7.16 -2.51
C ASN A 40 -12.71 6.22 -3.73
N LYS A 41 -11.65 6.32 -4.54
CA LYS A 41 -11.40 5.49 -5.72
C LYS A 41 -9.91 5.33 -5.95
N LEU A 42 -9.52 4.23 -6.57
CA LEU A 42 -8.16 4.08 -7.06
C LEU A 42 -7.91 5.03 -8.25
N PRO A 43 -6.68 5.53 -8.43
CA PRO A 43 -6.26 6.08 -9.72
C PRO A 43 -6.33 4.99 -10.81
N ALA A 44 -6.25 5.40 -12.08
CA ALA A 44 -6.35 4.47 -13.19
C ALA A 44 -5.17 3.48 -13.19
N VAL A 45 -5.50 2.19 -13.11
CA VAL A 45 -4.58 1.05 -13.27
C VAL A 45 -5.03 0.26 -14.49
N THR A 46 -4.12 0.09 -15.44
CA THR A 46 -4.31 -0.66 -16.69
C THR A 46 -3.29 -1.80 -16.78
N ALA A 47 -3.46 -2.71 -17.76
CA ALA A 47 -2.54 -3.82 -17.99
C ALA A 47 -1.07 -3.37 -18.18
N ASP A 48 -0.86 -2.25 -18.86
CA ASP A 48 0.48 -1.74 -19.19
C ASP A 48 1.01 -0.70 -18.20
N GLN A 49 0.13 -0.14 -17.35
CA GLN A 49 0.48 0.95 -16.45
C GLN A 49 -0.17 0.77 -15.08
N GLY A 50 0.67 0.48 -14.09
CA GLY A 50 0.34 0.55 -12.67
C GLY A 50 0.49 1.94 -12.09
N VAL A 51 0.29 2.03 -10.78
CA VAL A 51 0.45 3.25 -10.00
C VAL A 51 1.47 3.05 -8.89
N LEU A 52 2.20 4.12 -8.57
CA LEU A 52 3.18 4.18 -7.51
C LEU A 52 2.82 5.30 -6.54
N PHE A 53 2.81 4.96 -5.26
CA PHE A 53 2.63 5.91 -4.17
C PHE A 53 3.90 5.98 -3.33
N ALA A 54 4.50 7.18 -3.27
CA ALA A 54 5.74 7.45 -2.58
C ALA A 54 5.67 8.82 -1.92
N LYS A 55 6.52 9.05 -0.90
CA LYS A 55 6.58 10.36 -0.23
C LYS A 55 7.09 11.44 -1.19
N GLU A 56 8.18 11.14 -1.88
CA GLU A 56 8.79 12.00 -2.89
C GLU A 56 8.33 11.57 -4.29
N LYS A 57 8.34 12.51 -5.22
CA LYS A 57 8.05 12.22 -6.64
C LYS A 57 9.08 11.23 -7.18
N VAL A 58 8.58 10.21 -7.88
CA VAL A 58 9.40 9.23 -8.59
C VAL A 58 8.98 9.24 -10.05
N GLU A 59 9.94 9.35 -10.97
CA GLU A 59 9.69 9.40 -12.41
C GLU A 59 10.20 8.14 -13.09
N ASN A 60 9.57 7.72 -14.19
CA ASN A 60 9.99 6.57 -15.00
C ASN A 60 10.15 5.25 -14.22
N ALA A 61 9.41 5.11 -13.11
CA ALA A 61 9.42 3.89 -12.30
C ALA A 61 8.89 2.70 -13.11
N THR A 62 9.57 1.57 -13.00
CA THR A 62 9.14 0.30 -13.61
C THR A 62 9.32 -0.84 -12.62
N ILE A 63 8.42 -1.81 -12.65
CA ILE A 63 8.54 -3.03 -11.84
C ILE A 63 8.23 -4.24 -12.71
N ASP A 64 9.22 -5.10 -12.90
CA ASP A 64 9.13 -6.30 -13.74
C ASP A 64 8.49 -6.03 -15.12
N GLY A 65 8.87 -4.91 -15.75
CA GLY A 65 8.38 -4.49 -17.07
C GLY A 65 7.10 -3.65 -17.06
N ALA A 66 6.34 -3.62 -15.96
CA ALA A 66 5.17 -2.75 -15.83
C ALA A 66 5.61 -1.31 -15.50
N LYS A 67 5.13 -0.33 -16.28
CA LYS A 67 5.36 1.09 -15.99
C LYS A 67 4.51 1.51 -14.80
N LEU A 68 5.08 2.32 -13.91
CA LEU A 68 4.36 2.85 -12.76
C LEU A 68 4.23 4.36 -12.85
N LYS A 69 2.99 4.84 -12.85
CA LYS A 69 2.69 6.26 -12.77
C LYS A 69 2.68 6.71 -11.32
N TYR A 70 3.45 7.75 -11.00
CA TYR A 70 3.40 8.37 -9.69
C TYR A 70 2.05 9.07 -9.45
N GLU A 71 1.36 8.69 -8.38
CA GLU A 71 0.02 9.19 -8.01
C GLU A 71 0.01 9.79 -6.60
N GLY A 72 1.16 10.33 -6.16
CA GLY A 72 1.27 11.09 -4.93
C GLY A 72 1.64 10.28 -3.68
N ASN A 73 1.64 10.97 -2.53
CA ASN A 73 1.94 10.39 -1.24
C ASN A 73 0.69 9.75 -0.61
N THR A 74 0.36 8.55 -1.09
CA THR A 74 -0.69 7.69 -0.52
C THR A 74 -0.06 6.55 0.27
N ILE A 75 -0.71 6.15 1.36
CA ILE A 75 -0.24 5.15 2.32
C ILE A 75 -1.37 4.20 2.72
N ILE A 76 -1.00 3.06 3.31
CA ILE A 76 -1.94 2.14 3.97
C ILE A 76 -2.00 2.48 5.46
N GLY A 77 -3.19 2.77 5.96
CA GLY A 77 -3.43 3.14 7.36
C GLY A 77 -3.22 4.62 7.62
N ASP A 78 -2.73 4.95 8.81
CA ASP A 78 -2.59 6.33 9.29
C ASP A 78 -1.13 6.81 9.30
N GLY A 79 -0.17 5.91 9.06
CA GLY A 79 1.23 6.27 8.88
C GLY A 79 1.95 5.35 7.89
N ARG A 80 3.00 5.86 7.23
CA ARG A 80 3.87 5.02 6.39
C ARG A 80 4.65 4.06 7.29
N ARG A 81 4.35 2.76 7.19
CA ARG A 81 4.97 1.69 7.96
C ARG A 81 5.47 0.60 7.02
N TYR A 82 6.50 -0.13 7.46
CA TYR A 82 7.11 -1.30 6.81
C TYR A 82 7.90 -1.04 5.51
N VAL A 83 7.34 -0.24 4.59
CA VAL A 83 7.92 0.03 3.27
C VAL A 83 8.00 1.53 2.98
N ASP A 84 8.85 1.87 2.01
CA ASP A 84 9.04 3.24 1.54
C ASP A 84 7.98 3.62 0.50
N MET A 85 7.51 2.64 -0.28
CA MET A 85 6.60 2.84 -1.41
C MET A 85 5.51 1.77 -1.48
N PHE A 86 4.39 2.11 -2.11
CA PHE A 86 3.32 1.17 -2.44
C PHE A 86 3.08 1.20 -3.95
N ALA A 87 2.92 0.05 -4.57
CA ALA A 87 2.55 -0.04 -5.98
C ALA A 87 1.28 -0.87 -6.16
N ILE A 88 0.43 -0.44 -7.09
CA ILE A 88 -0.74 -1.22 -7.53
C ILE A 88 -0.59 -1.46 -9.02
N VAL A 89 -0.64 -2.72 -9.43
CA VAL A 89 -0.58 -3.15 -10.83
C VAL A 89 -1.86 -3.87 -11.19
N ASP A 90 -2.10 -4.08 -12.49
CA ASP A 90 -3.21 -4.92 -12.94
C ASP A 90 -3.09 -6.35 -12.40
N ASP A 91 -4.23 -7.01 -12.19
CA ASP A 91 -4.28 -8.36 -11.62
C ASP A 91 -3.50 -9.38 -12.46
N ALA A 92 -3.51 -9.25 -13.80
CA ALA A 92 -2.74 -10.12 -14.68
C ALA A 92 -1.24 -9.83 -14.60
N ALA A 93 -0.85 -8.55 -14.51
CA ALA A 93 0.54 -8.14 -14.37
C ALA A 93 1.15 -8.56 -13.03
N TYR A 94 0.34 -8.58 -11.95
CA TYR A 94 0.78 -8.95 -10.61
C TYR A 94 1.37 -10.37 -10.52
N GLY A 95 0.86 -11.30 -11.33
CA GLY A 95 1.39 -12.67 -11.42
C GLY A 95 2.88 -12.71 -11.75
N ASN A 96 3.34 -11.79 -12.61
CA ASN A 96 4.71 -11.72 -13.10
C ASN A 96 5.67 -10.96 -12.18
N VAL A 97 5.14 -10.20 -11.21
CA VAL A 97 5.96 -9.43 -10.27
C VAL A 97 6.82 -10.38 -9.43
N LYS A 98 8.12 -10.10 -9.36
CA LYS A 98 9.07 -10.82 -8.52
C LYS A 98 9.17 -10.12 -7.17
N GLY A 99 9.13 -10.90 -6.11
CA GLY A 99 9.25 -10.36 -4.76
C GLY A 99 8.93 -11.41 -3.71
N GLU A 100 9.34 -11.12 -2.47
CA GLU A 100 8.99 -11.96 -1.34
C GLU A 100 7.49 -11.82 -1.05
N GLU A 101 6.78 -12.94 -0.92
CA GLU A 101 5.37 -12.88 -0.55
C GLU A 101 5.21 -12.36 0.87
N LYS A 102 4.33 -11.36 1.03
CA LYS A 102 3.97 -10.76 2.31
C LYS A 102 2.46 -10.71 2.46
N SER A 103 2.03 -10.95 3.70
CA SER A 103 0.64 -10.85 4.13
C SER A 103 0.40 -9.54 4.86
N VAL A 104 -0.72 -8.89 4.55
CA VAL A 104 -1.21 -7.73 5.30
C VAL A 104 -2.53 -8.13 5.95
N GLY A 105 -2.53 -8.26 7.27
CA GLY A 105 -3.73 -8.55 8.05
C GLY A 105 -4.43 -7.28 8.48
N VAL A 106 -5.76 -7.27 8.38
CA VAL A 106 -6.62 -6.22 8.96
C VAL A 106 -7.49 -6.87 10.03
N LEU A 107 -7.26 -6.51 11.28
CA LEU A 107 -8.01 -7.03 12.43
C LEU A 107 -8.96 -5.94 12.93
N LYS A 108 -10.26 -6.25 12.97
CA LYS A 108 -11.28 -5.39 13.56
C LYS A 108 -11.63 -5.93 14.94
N PHE A 109 -11.59 -5.07 15.94
CA PHE A 109 -11.90 -5.40 17.33
C PHE A 109 -13.20 -4.71 17.73
N ASP A 110 -13.98 -5.37 18.60
CA ASP A 110 -15.23 -4.81 19.13
C ASP A 110 -14.99 -3.70 20.17
N LYS A 111 -13.80 -3.68 20.77
CA LYS A 111 -13.33 -2.67 21.73
C LYS A 111 -12.03 -2.04 21.24
N ASP A 112 -11.73 -0.83 21.72
CA ASP A 112 -10.46 -0.17 21.39
C ASP A 112 -9.27 -1.01 21.88
N PRO A 113 -8.45 -1.56 20.98
CA PRO A 113 -7.35 -2.43 21.34
C PRO A 113 -6.08 -1.65 21.72
N SER A 114 -6.13 -0.31 21.76
CA SER A 114 -4.95 0.55 21.97
C SER A 114 -4.15 0.24 23.24
N LYS A 115 -4.83 -0.24 24.30
CA LYS A 115 -4.20 -0.62 25.57
C LYS A 115 -3.72 -2.08 25.58
N GLU A 116 -4.33 -2.96 24.79
CA GLU A 116 -4.10 -4.41 24.82
C GLU A 116 -3.13 -4.90 23.73
N LEU A 117 -2.92 -4.10 22.68
CA LEU A 117 -1.97 -4.40 21.60
C LEU A 117 -0.79 -3.40 21.58
N PRO A 118 0.04 -3.35 22.63
CA PRO A 118 1.27 -2.57 22.55
C PRO A 118 2.30 -3.37 21.76
N LYS A 119 2.59 -2.96 20.51
CA LYS A 119 3.72 -3.38 19.65
C LYS A 119 3.46 -4.53 18.64
N LYS A 120 4.55 -4.96 17.99
CA LYS A 120 4.63 -5.93 16.90
C LYS A 120 4.51 -7.35 17.46
N ASN A 121 3.31 -7.92 17.46
CA ASN A 121 3.00 -9.26 17.97
C ASN A 121 3.44 -10.36 16.98
N GLY A 122 4.75 -10.54 16.80
CA GLY A 122 5.30 -11.52 15.85
C GLY A 122 5.12 -11.15 14.38
N VAL A 123 4.89 -9.86 14.09
CA VAL A 123 4.74 -9.31 12.73
C VAL A 123 5.84 -8.29 12.42
N ASP A 124 6.20 -8.17 11.15
CA ASP A 124 7.24 -7.22 10.72
C ASP A 124 6.88 -5.75 11.03
N ALA A 125 5.60 -5.41 11.00
CA ALA A 125 5.07 -4.11 11.36
C ALA A 125 3.59 -4.18 11.76
N SER A 126 3.18 -3.29 12.66
CA SER A 126 1.78 -3.09 13.04
C SER A 126 1.50 -1.60 13.21
N GLN A 127 0.22 -1.23 13.03
CA GLN A 127 -0.31 0.09 13.32
C GLN A 127 -1.79 -0.02 13.67
N LEU A 128 -2.26 0.84 14.57
CA LEU A 128 -3.68 1.04 14.80
C LEU A 128 -4.24 1.92 13.69
N VAL A 129 -5.42 1.57 13.19
CA VAL A 129 -6.10 2.29 12.12
C VAL A 129 -7.59 2.38 12.41
N LYS A 130 -8.22 3.43 11.90
CA LYS A 130 -9.69 3.53 11.90
C LYS A 130 -10.26 2.81 10.68
N ILE A 131 -11.10 1.80 10.90
CA ILE A 131 -11.79 1.01 9.87
C ILE A 131 -13.28 1.35 9.91
N LYS A 132 -13.95 1.40 8.75
CA LYS A 132 -15.41 1.52 8.67
C LYS A 132 -16.06 0.14 8.60
#